data_AF-A0A645I153-F1
#
_entry.id   AF-A0A645I153-F1
#
_cell.length_a   1.000
_cell.length_b   1.000
_cell.length_c   1.000
_cell.angle_alpha   90.00
_cell.angle_beta   90.00
_cell.angle_gamma   90.00
#
_symmetry.space_group_name_H-M   'P 1'
#
loop_
_entity.id
_entity.type
_entity.pdbx_description
1 polymer ?
#
loop_
_entity_poly.entity_id
_entity_poly.type
_entity_poly.pdbx_seq_one_letter_code
_entity_poly.pdbx_strand_id
1 'polypeptide(L)'
;MLLSLTLWQIDRQIKEQESQRLTDALKKAALNCYIMEGAYPDSADYLISRYGIIIDQDEYHVFYDVYASNMMPVIRVYRKG
;
A
#
# COMPACT_ATOMS: atom_id res chain seq x y z
N MET A 1 30.79 -10.24 -13.18
CA MET A 1 30.31 -8.95 -13.71
C MET A 1 28.83 -9.00 -14.14
N LEU A 2 28.36 -10.06 -14.84
CA LEU A 2 26.94 -10.20 -15.20
C LEU A 2 26.04 -10.63 -14.03
N LEU A 3 26.52 -11.53 -13.16
CA LEU A 3 25.74 -12.05 -12.01
C LEU A 3 25.34 -10.95 -11.00
N SER A 4 26.21 -9.96 -10.77
CA SER A 4 25.94 -8.83 -9.88
C SER A 4 24.88 -7.87 -10.47
N LEU A 5 24.87 -7.70 -11.79
CA LEU A 5 23.88 -6.85 -12.48
C LEU A 5 22.49 -7.50 -12.44
N THR A 6 22.43 -8.81 -12.64
CA THR A 6 21.17 -9.57 -12.58
C THR A 6 20.57 -9.58 -11.17
N LEU A 7 21.39 -9.71 -10.13
CA LEU A 7 20.90 -9.66 -8.75
C LEU A 7 20.30 -8.30 -8.39
N TRP A 8 20.95 -7.21 -8.84
CA TRP A 8 20.46 -5.86 -8.60
C TRP A 8 19.12 -5.57 -9.31
N GLN A 9 18.98 -6.06 -10.54
CA GLN A 9 17.73 -5.91 -11.30
C GLN A 9 16.58 -6.72 -10.68
N ILE A 10 16.86 -7.92 -10.17
CA ILE A 10 15.88 -8.75 -9.48
C ILE A 10 15.43 -8.09 -8.17
N ASP A 11 16.37 -7.60 -7.35
CA ASP A 11 16.03 -6.91 -6.09
C ASP A 11 15.11 -5.71 -6.34
N ARG A 12 15.44 -4.88 -7.34
CA ARG A 12 14.61 -3.74 -7.74
C ARG A 12 13.20 -4.19 -8.17
N GLN A 13 13.09 -5.25 -8.97
CA GLN A 13 11.79 -5.77 -9.40
C GLN A 13 10.97 -6.34 -8.23
N ILE A 14 11.61 -7.05 -7.30
CA ILE A 14 10.95 -7.57 -6.09
C ILE A 14 10.34 -6.42 -5.29
N LYS A 15 11.10 -5.34 -5.10
CA LYS A 15 10.67 -4.15 -4.35
C LYS A 15 9.55 -3.37 -5.04
N GLU A 16 9.63 -3.20 -6.36
CA GLU A 16 8.53 -2.59 -7.14
C GLU A 16 7.24 -3.45 -7.04
N GLN A 17 7.36 -4.78 -7.12
CA GLN A 17 6.23 -5.70 -6.94
C GLN A 17 5.66 -5.66 -5.52
N GLU A 18 6.50 -5.53 -4.49
CA GLU A 18 6.09 -5.42 -3.11
C GLU A 18 5.23 -4.17 -2.88
N SER A 19 5.68 -3.00 -3.35
CA SER A 19 4.92 -1.76 -3.25
C SER A 19 3.54 -1.86 -3.93
N GLN A 20 3.49 -2.52 -5.09
CA GLN A 20 2.24 -2.76 -5.81
C GLN A 20 1.30 -3.69 -5.01
N ARG A 21 1.84 -4.78 -4.44
CA ARG A 21 1.06 -5.71 -3.59
C ARG A 21 0.49 -5.00 -2.35
N LEU A 22 1.28 -4.17 -1.69
CA LEU A 22 0.83 -3.38 -0.54
C LEU A 22 -0.27 -2.39 -0.94
N THR A 23 -0.13 -1.73 -2.09
CA THR A 23 -1.15 -0.84 -2.63
C THR A 23 -2.47 -1.58 -2.89
N ASP A 24 -2.41 -2.76 -3.49
CA ASP A 24 -3.60 -3.57 -3.79
C ASP A 24 -4.26 -4.12 -2.52
N ALA A 25 -3.46 -4.51 -1.51
CA ALA A 25 -3.96 -4.92 -0.20
C ALA A 25 -4.72 -3.78 0.51
N LEU A 26 -4.16 -2.57 0.53
CA LEU A 26 -4.81 -1.41 1.13
C LEU A 26 -6.10 -1.02 0.40
N LYS A 27 -6.13 -1.09 -0.94
CA LYS A 27 -7.35 -0.86 -1.73
C LYS A 27 -8.44 -1.88 -1.41
N LYS A 28 -8.07 -3.15 -1.27
CA LYS A 28 -9.02 -4.20 -0.88
C LYS A 28 -9.56 -3.98 0.53
N ALA A 29 -8.71 -3.57 1.48
CA ALA A 29 -9.14 -3.22 2.83
C ALA A 29 -10.09 -2.01 2.82
N ALA A 30 -9.78 -0.96 2.05
CA ALA A 30 -10.64 0.21 1.91
C ALA A 30 -12.02 -0.15 1.34
N LEU A 31 -12.05 -1.01 0.31
CA LEU A 31 -13.31 -1.51 -0.25
C LEU A 31 -14.11 -2.33 0.79
N ASN A 32 -13.45 -3.20 1.54
CA ASN A 32 -14.10 -3.96 2.60
C ASN A 32 -14.67 -3.05 3.70
N CYS A 33 -13.96 -1.97 4.05
CA CYS A 33 -14.43 -0.97 5.02
C CYS A 33 -15.72 -0.33 4.51
N TYR A 34 -15.74 0.11 3.26
CA TYR A 34 -16.94 0.69 2.65
C TYR A 34 -18.12 -0.29 2.60
N ILE A 35 -17.87 -1.56 2.29
CA ILE A 35 -18.92 -2.60 2.26
C ILE A 35 -19.52 -2.83 3.66
N MET A 36 -18.68 -2.87 4.71
CA MET A 36 -19.11 -3.23 6.06
C MET A 36 -19.62 -2.05 6.86
N GLU A 37 -19.02 -0.87 6.68
CA GLU A 37 -19.23 0.32 7.52
C GLU A 37 -19.94 1.43 6.75
N GLY A 38 -20.12 1.30 5.42
CA GLY A 38 -20.78 2.29 4.58
C GLY A 38 -19.94 3.54 4.27
N ALA A 39 -18.67 3.55 4.68
CA ALA A 39 -17.75 4.67 4.51
C ALA A 39 -16.29 4.19 4.34
N TYR A 40 -15.52 4.95 3.55
CA TYR A 40 -14.07 4.88 3.55
C TYR A 40 -13.52 5.61 4.78
N PRO A 41 -12.45 5.09 5.41
CA PRO A 41 -11.89 5.71 6.62
C PRO A 41 -11.13 6.99 6.31
N ASP A 42 -10.89 7.80 7.33
CA ASP A 42 -10.16 9.07 7.19
C ASP A 42 -8.64 8.88 7.02
N SER A 43 -8.11 7.69 7.32
CA SER A 43 -6.68 7.41 7.26
C SER A 43 -6.34 5.98 6.83
N ALA A 44 -5.13 5.82 6.28
CA ALA A 44 -4.57 4.50 6.01
C ALA A 44 -4.25 3.71 7.29
N ASP A 45 -3.94 4.38 8.41
CA ASP A 45 -3.64 3.71 9.69
C ASP A 45 -4.82 2.89 10.21
N TYR A 46 -6.05 3.35 9.95
CA TYR A 46 -7.24 2.55 10.24
C TYR A 46 -7.22 1.23 9.46
N LEU A 47 -6.89 1.28 8.16
CA LEU A 47 -6.81 0.09 7.33
C LEU A 47 -5.69 -0.86 7.78
N ILE A 48 -4.52 -0.30 8.10
CA ILE A 48 -3.34 -1.05 8.54
C ILE A 48 -3.63 -1.82 9.83
N SER A 49 -4.14 -1.12 10.84
CA SER A 49 -4.44 -1.70 12.15
C SER A 49 -5.63 -2.67 12.13
N ARG A 50 -6.72 -2.32 11.41
CA ARG A 50 -7.97 -3.08 11.41
C ARG A 50 -7.92 -4.33 10.54
N TYR A 51 -7.22 -4.28 9.41
CA TYR A 51 -7.13 -5.38 8.45
C TYR A 51 -5.82 -6.17 8.55
N GLY A 52 -4.97 -5.86 9.54
CA GLY A 52 -3.72 -6.58 9.81
C GLY A 52 -2.70 -6.48 8.68
N ILE A 53 -2.66 -5.32 8.00
CA ILE A 53 -1.69 -5.09 6.92
C ILE A 53 -0.37 -4.71 7.57
N ILE A 54 0.69 -5.44 7.25
CA ILE A 54 2.03 -5.17 7.77
C ILE A 54 2.79 -4.39 6.70
N ILE A 55 3.31 -3.22 7.09
CA ILE A 55 4.12 -2.35 6.23
C ILE A 55 5.37 -1.98 7.01
N ASP A 56 6.53 -2.20 6.41
CA ASP A 56 7.78 -1.65 6.90
C ASP A 56 7.76 -0.13 6.71
N GLN A 57 7.60 0.61 7.80
CA GLN A 57 7.53 2.06 7.76
C GLN A 57 8.90 2.72 7.54
N ASP A 58 10.00 2.00 7.69
CA ASP A 58 11.34 2.51 7.38
C ASP A 58 11.62 2.41 5.88
N GLU A 59 11.11 1.38 5.21
CA GLU A 59 11.27 1.19 3.76
C GLU A 59 10.15 1.80 2.91
N TYR A 60 8.92 1.95 3.44
CA TYR A 60 7.77 2.38 2.67
C TYR A 60 7.03 3.59 3.27
N HIS A 61 6.42 4.38 2.39
CA HIS A 61 5.51 5.47 2.71
C HIS A 61 4.16 5.22 2.05
N VAL A 62 3.09 5.30 2.84
CA VAL A 62 1.72 5.17 2.35
C VAL A 62 1.16 6.56 2.04
N PHE A 63 0.85 6.80 0.78
CA PHE A 63 0.05 7.94 0.37
C PHE A 63 -1.42 7.55 0.37
N TYR A 64 -2.21 8.28 1.16
CA TYR A 64 -3.64 8.09 1.31
C TYR A 64 -4.30 9.45 1.29
N ASP A 65 -5.19 9.66 0.32
CA ASP A 65 -5.95 10.89 0.17
C ASP A 65 -7.42 10.57 -0.02
N VAL A 66 -8.25 11.10 0.88
CA VAL A 66 -9.70 10.91 0.91
C VAL A 66 -10.37 12.27 0.86
N TYR A 67 -11.18 12.47 -0.19
CA TYR A 67 -11.91 13.73 -0.38
C TYR A 67 -13.26 13.71 0.35
N ALA A 68 -13.93 12.58 0.33
CA ALA A 68 -15.22 12.35 0.97
C ALA A 68 -15.35 10.87 1.36
N SER A 69 -16.08 10.59 2.44
CA SER A 69 -16.25 9.23 2.98
C SER A 69 -16.96 8.26 2.03
N ASN A 70 -17.61 8.74 0.97
CA ASN A 70 -18.28 7.93 -0.04
C ASN A 70 -17.52 7.80 -1.36
N MET A 71 -16.29 8.33 -1.44
CA MET A 71 -15.45 8.24 -2.63
C MET A 71 -14.19 7.44 -2.33
N MET A 72 -13.84 6.52 -3.23
CA MET A 72 -12.67 5.66 -3.07
C MET A 72 -11.41 6.53 -2.89
N PRO A 73 -10.66 6.34 -1.80
CA PRO A 73 -9.43 7.09 -1.55
C PRO A 73 -8.39 6.80 -2.62
N VAL A 74 -7.54 7.79 -2.89
CA VAL A 74 -6.33 7.58 -3.67
C VAL A 74 -5.30 6.91 -2.76
N ILE A 75 -5.00 5.65 -3.05
CA ILE A 75 -4.04 4.85 -2.28
C ILE A 75 -2.86 4.49 -3.17
N ARG A 76 -1.65 4.82 -2.70
CA ARG A 76 -0.38 4.41 -3.30
C ARG A 76 0.65 4.15 -2.22
N VAL A 77 1.47 3.14 -2.43
CA VAL A 77 2.65 2.89 -1.61
C VAL A 77 3.89 3.28 -2.41
N TYR A 78 4.83 3.94 -1.74
CA TYR A 78 6.10 4.36 -2.33
C TYR A 78 7.24 3.85 -1.47
N ARG A 79 8.32 3.42 -2.11
CA ARG A 79 9.55 3.10 -1.40
C ARG A 79 10.27 4.39 -1.00
N LYS A 80 10.75 4.45 0.24
CA LYS A 80 11.69 5.46 0.72
C LYS A 80 13.06 5.11 0.13
N GLY A 81 13.61 6.03 -0.66
CA GLY A 81 14.84 5.84 -1.43
C GLY A 81 16.05 5.53 -0.58
#